data_AF-A0A7L2DQ38-F1
#
_entry.id   AF-A0A7L2DQ38-F1
#
_cell.length_a   1.000
_cell.length_b   1.000
_cell.length_c   1.000
_cell.angle_alpha   90.00
_cell.angle_beta   90.00
_cell.angle_gamma   90.00
#
_symmetry.space_group_name_H-M   'P 1'
#
loop_
_entity.id
_entity.type
_entity.pdbx_description
1 polymer ?
#
loop_
_entity_poly.entity_id
_entity_poly.type
_entity_poly.pdbx_seq_one_letter_code
_entity_poly.pdbx_strand_id
1 'polypeptide(L)' 'LLGKVETHHRQSQDGHILVTCWDGASRSGIFCAAGFLCEQIQSEGMVDVSQAVRMLKRRRRQFIKDV' A
#
# COMPACT_ATOMS: atom_id res chain seq x y z
N LEU A 1 8.86 -1.62 8.52
CA LEU A 1 9.12 -0.82 7.31
C LEU A 1 8.06 0.25 7.11
N LEU A 2 6.76 -0.11 7.04
CA LEU A 2 5.65 0.83 6.89
C LEU A 2 5.67 1.98 7.91
N GLY A 3 5.71 1.69 9.22
CA GLY A 3 5.73 2.76 10.24
C GLY A 3 6.92 3.72 10.14
N LYS A 4 8.08 3.28 9.64
CA LYS A 4 9.22 4.18 9.38
C LYS A 4 8.94 5.11 8.20
N VAL A 5 8.34 4.58 7.14
CA VAL A 5 7.93 5.35 5.95
C VAL A 5 6.84 6.35 6.33
N GLU A 6 5.84 5.94 7.11
CA GLU A 6 4.77 6.80 7.61
C GLU A 6 5.32 7.95 8.48
N THR A 7 6.23 7.65 9.41
CA THR A 7 6.89 8.67 10.25
C THR A 7 7.63 9.69 9.38
N HIS A 8 8.39 9.22 8.39
CA HIS A 8 9.16 10.11 7.50
C HIS A 8 8.26 10.92 6.56
N HIS A 9 7.17 10.34 6.07
CA HIS A 9 6.19 11.02 5.20
C HIS A 9 5.53 12.19 5.93
N ARG A 10 5.11 11.98 7.18
CA ARG A 10 4.53 13.02 8.03
C ARG A 10 5.51 14.16 8.34
N GLN A 11 6.80 13.84 8.47
CA GLN A 11 7.86 14.86 8.62
C GLN A 11 8.12 15.63 7.33
N SER A 12 7.82 15.04 6.17
CA SER A 12 8.09 15.59 4.83
C SER A 12 6.88 16.27 4.19
N GLN A 13 5.97 16.84 5.00
CA GLN A 13 4.75 17.54 4.57
C GLN A 13 3.80 16.71 3.68
N ASP A 14 3.72 15.39 3.90
CA ASP A 14 2.79 14.48 3.22
C ASP A 14 2.91 14.47 1.68
N GLY A 15 4.11 14.71 1.14
CA GLY A 15 4.39 14.62 -0.29
C GLY A 15 4.42 13.18 -0.83
N HIS A 16 4.21 13.00 -2.15
CA HIS A 16 4.14 11.67 -2.77
C HIS A 16 5.34 10.76 -2.47
N ILE A 17 5.07 9.48 -2.17
CA ILE A 17 6.09 8.46 -1.92
C ILE A 17 6.28 7.58 -3.16
N LEU A 18 7.51 7.50 -3.66
CA LEU A 18 7.86 6.52 -4.70
C LEU A 18 8.06 5.14 -4.06
N VAL A 19 7.17 4.20 -4.39
CA VAL A 19 7.31 2.79 -4.00
C VAL A 19 7.64 1.96 -5.23
N THR A 20 8.81 1.32 -5.24
CA THR A 20 9.24 0.48 -6.36
C THR A 20 9.89 -0.81 -5.89
N CYS A 21 9.91 -1.79 -6.78
CA CYS A 21 10.67 -3.03 -6.66
C CYS A 21 11.14 -3.44 -8.06
N TRP A 22 11.82 -4.59 -8.18
CA TRP A 22 12.39 -5.03 -9.46
C TRP A 22 11.42 -5.00 -10.65
N ASP A 23 10.23 -5.61 -10.52
CA ASP A 23 9.20 -5.58 -11.57
C ASP A 23 8.22 -4.40 -11.43
N GLY A 24 8.49 -3.52 -10.46
CA GLY A 24 7.64 -2.39 -10.11
C GLY A 24 6.23 -2.78 -9.68
N ALA A 25 5.92 -4.04 -9.41
CA ALA A 25 4.54 -4.51 -9.22
C ALA A 25 4.34 -5.48 -8.05
N SER A 26 5.20 -6.47 -7.89
CA SER A 26 5.05 -7.56 -6.92
C SER A 26 5.15 -7.05 -5.48
N ARG A 27 6.37 -6.76 -5.03
CA ARG A 27 6.66 -6.32 -3.66
C ARG A 27 6.14 -4.91 -3.38
N SER A 28 6.19 -4.03 -4.37
CA SER A 28 5.61 -2.67 -4.26
C SER A 28 4.09 -2.74 -4.10
N GLY A 29 3.40 -3.62 -4.84
CA GLY A 29 1.96 -3.84 -4.68
C GLY A 29 1.59 -4.37 -3.29
N ILE A 30 2.37 -5.32 -2.75
CA ILE A 30 2.18 -5.82 -1.38
C ILE A 30 2.40 -4.71 -0.35
N PHE A 31 3.45 -3.90 -0.51
CA PHE A 31 3.72 -2.77 0.39
C PHE A 31 2.55 -1.77 0.39
N CYS A 32 2.04 -1.41 -0.79
CA CYS A 32 0.90 -0.51 -0.91
C CYS A 32 -0.40 -1.12 -0.32
N ALA A 33 -0.63 -2.42 -0.49
CA ALA A 33 -1.76 -3.12 0.16
C ALA A 33 -1.66 -3.07 1.67
N ALA A 34 -0.50 -3.37 2.22
CA ALA A 34 -0.31 -3.33 3.66
C ALA A 34 -0.49 -1.91 4.22
N GLY A 35 -0.03 -0.87 3.51
CA GLY A 35 -0.30 0.53 3.88
C GLY A 35 -1.79 0.86 3.91
N PHE A 36 -2.52 0.52 2.84
CA PHE A 36 -3.97 0.71 2.77
C PHE A 36 -4.71 -0.02 3.90
N LEU A 37 -4.32 -1.26 4.21
CA LEU A 37 -4.92 -2.03 5.30
C LEU A 37 -4.59 -1.44 6.68
N CYS A 38 -3.38 -0.92 6.89
CA CYS A 38 -3.04 -0.22 8.12
C CYS A 38 -3.90 1.04 8.30
N GLU A 39 -4.14 1.80 7.23
CA GLU A 39 -5.06 2.94 7.27
C GLU A 39 -6.48 2.50 7.63
N GLN A 40 -7.00 1.43 7.00
CA GLN A 40 -8.32 0.88 7.27
C GLN A 40 -8.49 0.44 8.74
N ILE A 41 -7.47 -0.20 9.31
CA ILE A 41 -7.46 -0.58 10.74
C ILE A 41 -7.56 0.66 11.62
N GLN A 42 -6.79 1.71 11.30
CA GLN A 42 -6.76 2.93 12.10
C GLN A 42 -8.04 3.77 11.99
N SER A 43 -8.64 3.83 10.79
CA SER A 43 -9.82 4.66 10.53
C SER A 43 -11.14 3.96 10.87
N GLU A 44 -11.24 2.66 10.59
CA GLU A 44 -12.49 1.90 10.65
C GLU A 44 -12.47 0.79 11.72
N GLY A 45 -11.30 0.42 12.24
CA GLY A 45 -11.16 -0.70 13.17
C GLY A 45 -11.39 -2.08 12.52
N MET A 46 -11.40 -2.15 11.18
CA MET A 46 -11.64 -3.37 10.41
C MET A 46 -10.68 -3.52 9.22
N VAL A 47 -10.69 -4.69 8.59
CA VAL A 47 -9.80 -5.06 7.48
C VAL A 47 -10.60 -5.76 6.39
N ASP A 48 -10.53 -5.27 5.16
CA ASP A 48 -10.99 -5.99 3.95
C ASP A 48 -9.84 -6.15 2.94
N VAL A 49 -9.20 -7.32 2.99
CA VAL A 49 -8.08 -7.65 2.09
C VAL A 49 -8.54 -7.75 0.63
N SER A 50 -9.73 -8.28 0.38
CA SER A 50 -10.26 -8.44 -0.99
C SER A 50 -10.57 -7.08 -1.62
N GLN A 51 -11.06 -6.11 -0.85
CA GLN A 51 -11.21 -4.73 -1.28
C GLN A 51 -9.85 -4.08 -1.55
N ALA A 52 -8.88 -4.22 -0.65
CA ALA A 52 -7.53 -3.65 -0.82
C ALA A 52 -6.89 -4.10 -2.14
N VAL A 53 -6.92 -5.41 -2.42
CA VAL A 53 -6.41 -5.98 -3.68
C VAL A 53 -7.14 -5.42 -4.89
N ARG A 54 -8.49 -5.37 -4.86
CA ARG A 54 -9.30 -4.82 -5.97
C ARG A 54 -8.99 -3.34 -6.21
N MET A 55 -8.84 -2.55 -5.15
CA MET A 55 -8.51 -1.12 -5.26
C MET A 55 -7.14 -0.89 -5.90
N LEU A 56 -6.14 -1.69 -5.52
CA LEU A 56 -4.79 -1.62 -6.11
C LEU A 56 -4.79 -2.09 -7.57
N LYS A 57 -5.43 -3.24 -7.86
CA LYS A 57 -5.55 -3.74 -9.24
C LYS A 57 -6.34 -2.80 -10.15
N ARG A 58 -7.28 -2.01 -9.62
CA ARG A 58 -7.98 -0.95 -10.36
C ARG A 58 -7.05 0.18 -10.80
N ARG A 59 -6.03 0.51 -9.99
CA ARG A 59 -5.00 1.50 -10.35
C ARG A 59 -3.94 0.91 -11.27
N ARG A 60 -3.47 -0.30 -10.97
CA ARG A 60 -2.46 -1.00 -11.75
C ARG A 60 -2.65 -2.50 -11.68
N ARG A 61 -3.14 -3.10 -12.77
CA ARG A 61 -3.56 -4.51 -12.82
C ARG A 61 -2.46 -5.51 -12.42
N GLN A 62 -1.20 -5.16 -12.63
CA GLN A 62 -0.06 -6.03 -12.31
C GLN A 62 0.27 -6.08 -10.80
N PHE A 63 -0.29 -5.17 -9.99
CA PHE A 63 -0.08 -5.19 -8.55
C PHE A 63 -0.73 -6.43 -7.95
N ILE A 64 0.04 -7.14 -7.11
CA ILE A 64 -0.37 -8.37 -6.43
C ILE A 64 -0.67 -9.48 -7.45
N LYS A 65 0.33 -10.35 -7.68
CA LYS A 65 0.22 -11.45 -8.64
C LYS A 65 -0.86 -12.44 -8.19
N ASP A 66 -1.63 -12.93 -9.15
CA ASP A 66 -2.49 -14.08 -8.95
C ASP A 66 -1.58 -15.31 -8.72
N VAL A 67 -1.82 -16.04 -7.64
CA VAL A 67 -1.05 -17.21 -7.23
C VAL A 67 -1.75 -18.47 -7.70
#